data_AF-A0A382GZY2-F1
#
_entry.id   AF-A0A382GZY2-F1
#
_cell.length_a   1.000
_cell.length_b   1.000
_cell.length_c   1.000
_cell.angle_alpha   90.00
_cell.angle_beta   90.00
_cell.angle_gamma   90.00
#
_symmetry.space_group_name_H-M   'P 1'
#
loop_
_entity.id
_entity.type
_entity.pdbx_description
1 polymer ?
#
loop_
_entity_poly.entity_id
_entity_poly.type
_entity_poly.pdbx_seq_one_letter_code
_entity_poly.pdbx_strand_id
1 'polypeptide(L)'
;MQTELINTELIVAALLLIAALVAWFTKLVRFPYTVGLVIVGVLITMLMPQKPELTPALARELILLILLPPLVFEAALHIEL
;
A
#
# COMPACT_ATOMS: atom_id res chain seq x y z
N MET A 1 14.11 21.07 -7.12
CA MET A 1 14.58 19.66 -7.19
C MET A 1 14.61 19.01 -5.81
N GLN A 2 15.30 19.57 -4.80
CA GLN A 2 15.34 18.97 -3.45
C GLN A 2 13.97 18.95 -2.73
N THR A 3 13.17 20.01 -2.87
CA THR A 3 11.86 20.11 -2.20
C THR A 3 10.82 19.09 -2.71
N GLU A 4 10.85 18.77 -4.00
CA GLU A 4 10.00 17.75 -4.62
C GLU A 4 10.29 16.34 -4.06
N LEU A 5 11.58 16.04 -3.86
CA LEU A 5 12.01 14.77 -3.27
C LEU A 5 11.51 14.65 -1.83
N ILE A 6 11.72 15.68 -1.01
CA ILE A 6 11.27 15.70 0.39
C ILE A 6 9.75 15.56 0.48
N ASN A 7 8.99 16.21 -0.41
CA ASN A 7 7.53 16.09 -0.44
C ASN A 7 7.09 14.67 -0.80
N THR A 8 7.75 14.03 -1.77
CA THR A 8 7.47 12.65 -2.16
C THR A 8 7.79 11.67 -1.02
N GLU A 9 8.94 11.82 -0.38
CA GLU A 9 9.34 11.01 0.78
C GLU A 9 8.33 11.14 1.92
N LEU A 10 7.87 12.36 2.20
CA LEU A 10 6.87 12.62 3.23
C LEU A 10 5.52 11.95 2.90
N ILE A 11 5.09 12.00 1.63
CA ILE A 11 3.85 11.34 1.18
C ILE A 11 3.98 9.82 1.36
N VAL A 12 5.08 9.22 0.90
CA VAL A 12 5.31 7.77 1.03
C VAL A 12 5.38 7.37 2.51
N ALA A 13 6.11 8.12 3.33
CA ALA A 13 6.20 7.87 4.77
C ALA A 13 4.83 7.98 5.46
N ALA A 14 4.01 8.98 5.11
CA ALA A 14 2.67 9.13 5.64
C ALA A 14 1.76 7.95 5.23
N LEU A 15 1.83 7.50 3.97
CA LEU A 15 1.09 6.33 3.50
C LEU A 15 1.51 5.04 4.22
N LEU A 16 2.82 4.84 4.43
CA LEU A 16 3.34 3.70 5.19
C LEU A 16 2.90 3.75 6.66
N LEU A 17 2.88 4.94 7.26
CA LEU A 17 2.40 5.14 8.63
C LEU A 17 0.90 4.81 8.75
N ILE A 18 0.09 5.24 7.78
CA ILE A 18 -1.33 4.88 7.71
C ILE A 18 -1.46 3.35 7.58
N ALA A 19 -0.72 2.72 6.66
CA ALA A 19 -0.76 1.28 6.47
C ALA A 19 -0.39 0.52 7.76
N ALA A 20 0.64 0.96 8.48
CA ALA A 20 1.06 0.37 9.75
C ALA A 20 -0.01 0.52 10.85
N LEU A 21 -0.63 1.71 10.95
CA LEU A 21 -1.73 1.94 11.89
C LEU A 21 -2.95 1.06 11.58
N VAL A 22 -3.30 0.91 10.30
CA VAL A 22 -4.41 0.04 9.88
C VAL A 22 -4.07 -1.43 10.17
N ALA A 23 -2.86 -1.88 9.88
CA ALA A 23 -2.42 -3.24 10.19
C ALA A 23 -2.45 -3.53 11.70
N TRP A 24 -2.01 -2.57 12.53
CA TRP A 24 -2.14 -2.67 13.99
C TRP A 24 -3.61 -2.75 14.40
N PHE A 25 -4.44 -1.81 13.93
CA PHE A 25 -5.83 -1.68 14.37
C PHE A 25 -6.66 -2.90 13.96
N THR A 26 -6.50 -3.37 12.72
CA THR A 26 -7.16 -4.59 12.22
C THR A 26 -6.75 -5.82 13.02
N LYS A 27 -5.47 -5.93 13.41
CA LYS A 27 -4.99 -6.99 14.32
C LYS A 27 -5.66 -6.91 15.70
N LEU A 28 -5.91 -5.70 16.22
CA LEU A 28 -6.59 -5.50 17.50
C LEU A 28 -8.06 -5.96 17.45
N VAL A 29 -8.77 -5.66 16.37
CA VAL A 29 -10.19 -6.02 16.18
C VAL A 29 -10.35 -7.46 15.64
N ARG A 30 -9.25 -8.20 15.43
CA ARG A 30 -9.21 -9.54 14.80
C ARG A 30 -9.83 -9.56 13.40
N PHE A 31 -9.75 -8.43 12.70
CA PHE A 31 -10.22 -8.27 11.33
C PHE A 31 -9.08 -8.55 10.34
N PRO A 32 -9.33 -9.14 9.16
CA PRO A 32 -8.29 -9.37 8.17
C PRO A 32 -7.67 -8.05 7.70
N TYR A 33 -6.35 -7.94 7.84
CA TYR A 33 -5.58 -6.73 7.53
C TYR A 33 -5.73 -6.30 6.06
N THR A 34 -5.79 -7.25 5.13
CA THR A 34 -5.98 -7.00 3.70
C THR A 34 -7.29 -6.28 3.41
N VAL A 35 -8.38 -6.70 4.03
CA VAL A 35 -9.70 -6.08 3.86
C VAL A 35 -9.71 -4.66 4.47
N GLY A 36 -9.08 -4.47 5.62
CA GLY A 36 -8.94 -3.15 6.24
C GLY A 36 -8.15 -2.17 5.37
N LEU A 37 -7.03 -2.62 4.79
CA LEU A 37 -6.21 -1.79 3.90
C LEU A 37 -7.00 -1.36 2.64
N VAL A 38 -7.79 -2.26 2.05
CA VAL A 38 -8.62 -1.97 0.87
C VAL A 38 -9.70 -0.93 1.21
N ILE A 39 -10.39 -1.06 2.34
CA ILE A 39 -11.42 -0.09 2.78
C ILE A 39 -10.80 1.30 2.95
N VAL A 40 -9.64 1.39 3.60
CA VAL A 40 -8.94 2.66 3.82
C VAL A 40 -8.48 3.27 2.50
N GLY A 41 -7.95 2.47 1.58
CA GLY A 41 -7.59 2.94 0.23
C GLY A 41 -8.79 3.52 -0.52
N VAL A 42 -9.92 2.82 -0.52
CA VAL A 42 -11.18 3.30 -1.13
C VAL A 42 -11.65 4.60 -0.47
N LEU A 43 -11.61 4.67 0.86
CA LEU A 43 -12.00 5.88 1.60
C LEU A 43 -11.10 7.07 1.25
N ILE A 44 -9.78 6.87 1.18
CA ILE A 44 -8.82 7.92 0.78
C ILE A 44 -9.14 8.43 -0.63
N THR A 45 -9.40 7.53 -1.59
CA THR A 45 -9.76 7.91 -2.97
C THR A 45 -11.09 8.68 -3.01
N MET A 46 -12.09 8.28 -2.24
CA MET A 46 -13.38 8.99 -2.18
C MET A 46 -13.25 10.37 -1.53
N LEU A 47 -12.44 10.51 -0.48
CA LEU A 47 -12.28 11.77 0.26
C LEU A 47 -11.33 12.75 -0.45
N MET A 48 -10.40 12.27 -1.27
CA MET A 48 -9.41 13.09 -1.98
C MET A 48 -9.42 12.84 -3.50
N PRO A 49 -10.52 13.13 -4.20
CA PRO A 49 -10.66 12.83 -5.64
C PRO A 49 -9.76 13.66 -6.56
N GLN A 50 -9.13 14.74 -6.05
CA GLN A 50 -8.32 15.67 -6.85
C GLN A 50 -6.80 15.44 -6.80
N LYS A 51 -6.32 14.30 -6.26
CA LYS A 51 -4.88 13.96 -6.23
C LYS A 51 -4.55 12.89 -7.28
N PRO A 52 -4.22 13.27 -8.53
CA PRO A 52 -3.91 12.34 -9.62
C PRO A 52 -2.62 11.53 -9.43
N GLU A 53 -1.74 11.93 -8.51
CA GLU A 53 -0.50 11.21 -8.16
C GLU A 53 -0.78 9.84 -7.51
N LEU A 54 -1.99 9.61 -7.02
CA LEU A 54 -2.45 8.33 -6.46
C LEU A 54 -3.13 7.45 -7.52
N THR A 55 -2.83 7.67 -8.80
CA THR A 55 -3.53 6.96 -9.89
C THR A 55 -3.29 5.44 -9.85
N PRO A 56 -4.35 4.62 -9.96
CA PRO A 56 -4.25 3.16 -9.87
C PRO A 56 -3.36 2.51 -10.93
N ALA A 57 -3.14 3.17 -12.07
CA ALA A 57 -2.38 2.62 -13.18
C ALA A 57 -0.89 2.42 -12.83
N LEU A 58 -0.26 3.43 -12.22
CA LEU A 58 1.16 3.35 -11.82
C LEU A 58 1.36 2.30 -10.71
N ALA A 59 0.45 2.25 -9.73
CA ALA A 59 0.50 1.27 -8.66
C ALA A 59 0.36 -0.17 -9.20
N ARG A 60 -0.51 -0.39 -10.20
CA ARG A 60 -0.69 -1.70 -10.82
C ARG A 60 0.57 -2.18 -11.52
N GLU A 61 1.20 -1.34 -12.34
CA GLU A 61 2.43 -1.71 -13.05
C GLU A 61 3.57 -2.02 -12.08
N LEU A 62 3.71 -1.20 -11.03
CA LEU A 62 4.70 -1.42 -9.99
C LEU A 62 4.46 -2.74 -9.22
N ILE A 63 3.22 -3.03 -8.85
CA ILE A 63 2.86 -4.28 -8.18
C ILE A 63 3.14 -5.48 -9.09
N LEU A 64 2.73 -5.44 -10.36
CA LEU A 64 2.83 -6.60 -11.26
C LEU A 64 4.25 -6.85 -11.75
N LEU A 65 5.06 -5.81 -11.93
CA LEU A 65 6.41 -5.94 -12.51
C LEU A 65 7.50 -6.06 -11.45
N ILE A 66 7.34 -5.40 -10.29
CA ILE A 66 8.39 -5.34 -9.26
C ILE A 66 8.04 -6.23 -8.05
N LEU A 67 6.80 -6.18 -7.54
CA LEU A 67 6.43 -6.94 -6.33
C LEU A 67 5.97 -8.36 -6.64
N LEU A 68 5.21 -8.58 -7.71
CA LEU A 68 4.63 -9.89 -8.01
C LEU A 68 5.71 -10.97 -8.20
N PRO A 69 6.81 -10.73 -8.93
CA PRO A 69 7.85 -11.75 -9.07
C PRO A 69 8.42 -12.22 -7.72
N PRO A 70 8.98 -11.36 -6.83
CA PRO A 70 9.53 -11.80 -5.55
C PRO A 70 8.46 -12.40 -4.63
N LEU A 71 7.23 -11.88 -4.62
CA LEU A 71 6.14 -12.45 -3.80
C LEU A 71 5.77 -13.87 -4.21
N VAL A 72 5.72 -14.16 -5.52
CA VAL A 72 5.43 -15.51 -6.02
C VAL A 72 6.58 -16.47 -5.70
N PHE A 73 7.84 -16.02 -5.83
CA PHE A 73 9.00 -16.82 -5.43
C PHE A 73 9.02 -17.08 -3.91
N GLU A 74 8.73 -16.07 -3.10
CA GLU A 74 8.67 -16.20 -1.64
C GLU A 74 7.56 -17.18 -1.22
N ALA A 75 6.37 -17.07 -1.82
CA ALA A 75 5.28 -18.00 -1.59
C ALA A 75 5.64 -19.43 -2.00
N ALA A 76 6.32 -19.62 -3.13
CA ALA A 76 6.77 -20.93 -3.57
C ALA A 76 7.84 -21.54 -2.63
N LEU A 77 8.73 -20.73 -2.05
CA LEU A 77 9.75 -21.19 -1.11
C LEU A 77 9.16 -21.57 0.27
N HIS A 78 8.09 -20.89 0.69
CA HIS A 78 7.40 -21.14 1.96
C HIS A 78 6.34 -22.26 1.90
N ILE A 79 6.11 -22.85 0.72
CA ILE A 79 5.37 -24.10 0.64
C ILE A 79 6.27 -25.19 1.21
N GLU A 80 5.97 -25.62 2.45
CA GLU A 80 6.52 -26.85 3.01
C GLU A 80 5.95 -28.03 2.22
N LEU A 81 6.83 -28.87 1.68
CA LEU A 81 6.48 -30.03 0.85
C LEU A 81 6.01 -31.21 1.71
#